data_AF-A0A9D9NK16-F1
#
_entry.id   AF-A0A9D9NK16-F1
#
_cell.length_a   1.000
_cell.length_b   1.000
_cell.length_c   1.000
_cell.angle_alpha   90.00
_cell.angle_beta   90.00
_cell.angle_gamma   90.00
#
_symmetry.space_group_name_H-M   'P 1'
#
loop_
_entity.id
_entity.type
_entity.pdbx_description
1 polymer ?
#
loop_
_entity_poly.entity_id
_entity_poly.type
_entity_poly.pdbx_seq_one_letter_code
_entity_poly.pdbx_strand_id
1 'polypeptide(L)'
;MANHLVIGLGGTGGSVLCALRKRIYEEFRSNDQTGDAHIEYLYVDSSLADLNNDDRWQALGVSVQLSPAQRLSINGIGAGVLDNLDQYPGINSFISRRDEALLKEGIGAIINEGIGGQRRRFGRMLIANNMCGLPQNTFIGQVHARV
;
A
#
# COMPACT_ATOMS: atom_id res chain seq x y z
N MET A 1 -10.53 -1.97 25.98
CA MET A 1 -9.53 -2.52 25.04
C MET A 1 -9.52 -1.64 23.82
N ALA A 2 -8.35 -1.22 23.37
CA ALA A 2 -8.22 -0.35 22.21
C ALA A 2 -7.68 -1.16 21.03
N ASN A 3 -8.40 -1.13 19.92
CA ASN A 3 -7.99 -1.72 18.66
C ASN A 3 -7.28 -0.64 17.85
N HIS A 4 -6.07 -0.96 17.39
CA HIS A 4 -5.22 -0.05 16.64
C HIS A 4 -4.91 -0.66 15.28
N LEU A 5 -5.21 0.05 14.20
CA LEU A 5 -4.74 -0.29 12.86
C LEU A 5 -3.64 0.70 12.46
N VAL A 6 -2.41 0.20 12.27
CA VAL A 6 -1.28 1.01 11.83
C VAL A 6 -1.06 0.80 10.33
N ILE A 7 -1.23 1.88 9.57
CA ILE A 7 -1.08 1.86 8.11
C ILE A 7 0.24 2.54 7.72
N GLY A 8 1.16 1.77 7.15
CA GLY A 8 2.41 2.27 6.57
C GLY A 8 2.23 2.55 5.08
N LEU A 9 2.46 3.79 4.66
CA LEU A 9 2.36 4.20 3.26
C LEU A 9 3.75 4.43 2.67
N GLY A 10 4.05 3.73 1.57
CA GLY A 10 5.32 3.83 0.86
C GLY A 10 6.52 3.31 1.66
N GLY A 11 7.71 3.37 1.07
CA GLY A 11 8.94 2.85 1.71
C GLY A 11 9.27 3.45 3.09
N THR A 12 8.93 4.72 3.35
CA THR A 12 9.08 5.30 4.70
C THR A 12 8.09 4.68 5.68
N GLY A 13 6.83 4.52 5.29
CA GLY A 13 5.82 3.82 6.08
C GLY A 13 6.24 2.38 6.37
N GLY A 14 6.73 1.65 5.37
CA GLY A 14 7.28 0.30 5.55
C GLY A 14 8.45 0.26 6.53
N SER A 15 9.35 1.24 6.47
CA SER A 15 10.49 1.35 7.42
C SER A 15 10.01 1.60 8.85
N VAL A 16 8.99 2.44 9.04
CA VAL A 16 8.39 2.71 10.37
C VAL A 16 7.68 1.47 10.91
N LEU A 17 6.90 0.77 10.08
CA LEU A 17 6.25 -0.49 10.47
C LEU A 17 7.27 -1.55 10.88
N CYS A 18 8.35 -1.68 10.12
CA CYS A 18 9.46 -2.57 10.40
C CYS A 18 10.09 -2.24 11.76
N ALA A 19 10.45 -0.97 12.00
CA ALA A 19 11.01 -0.52 13.27
C ALA A 19 10.06 -0.77 14.46
N LEU A 20 8.77 -0.50 14.29
CA LEU A 20 7.75 -0.75 15.31
C LEU A 20 7.65 -2.23 15.66
N ARG A 21 7.55 -3.12 14.65
CA ARG A 21 7.45 -4.57 14.88
C ARG A 21 8.71 -5.15 15.51
N LYS A 22 9.89 -4.70 15.09
CA LYS A 22 11.15 -5.04 15.76
C LYS A 22 11.13 -4.63 17.23
N ARG A 23 10.72 -3.40 17.53
CA ARG A 23 10.71 -2.90 18.90
C ARG A 23 9.75 -3.68 19.80
N ILE A 24 8.56 -4.01 19.30
CA ILE A 24 7.59 -4.86 20.02
C ILE A 24 8.19 -6.24 20.29
N TYR A 25 8.83 -6.85 19.29
CA TYR A 25 9.46 -8.16 19.46
C TYR A 25 10.66 -8.13 20.43
N GLU A 26 11.45 -7.06 20.38
CA GLU A 26 12.58 -6.82 21.28
C GLU A 26 12.15 -6.61 22.75
N GLU A 27 10.94 -6.11 22.99
CA GLU A 27 10.42 -5.91 24.34
C GLU A 27 9.68 -7.16 24.84
N PHE A 28 8.78 -7.71 24.02
CA PHE A 28 7.82 -8.74 24.45
C PHE A 28 8.12 -10.15 23.95
N ARG A 29 9.13 -10.31 23.08
CA ARG A 29 9.52 -11.59 22.44
C ARG A 29 8.41 -12.22 21.58
N SER A 30 7.37 -11.45 21.25
CA SER A 30 6.31 -11.84 20.32
C SER A 30 5.73 -10.61 19.63
N ASN A 31 5.25 -10.80 18.39
CA ASN A 31 4.40 -9.82 17.70
C ASN A 31 2.93 -10.25 17.65
N ASP A 32 2.59 -11.35 18.33
CA ASP A 32 1.21 -11.76 18.51
C ASP A 32 0.51 -10.79 19.45
N GLN A 33 -0.79 -10.61 19.24
CA GLN A 33 -1.63 -9.74 20.06
C GLN A 33 -1.74 -10.32 21.47
N THR A 34 -0.88 -9.84 22.37
CA THR A 34 -0.82 -10.26 23.77
C THR A 34 -1.07 -9.04 24.66
N GLY A 35 -1.96 -9.19 25.65
CA GLY A 35 -2.37 -8.10 26.54
C GLY A 35 -3.58 -7.30 26.04
N ASP A 36 -3.75 -6.07 26.57
CA ASP A 36 -4.98 -5.26 26.39
C ASP A 36 -4.99 -4.37 25.13
N ALA A 37 -3.89 -4.37 24.37
CA ALA A 37 -3.70 -3.56 23.16
C ALA A 37 -3.60 -4.45 21.93
N HIS A 38 -4.60 -4.37 21.05
CA HIS A 38 -4.62 -5.11 19.79
C HIS A 38 -4.08 -4.22 18.67
N ILE A 39 -2.93 -4.60 18.12
CA ILE A 39 -2.28 -3.85 17.04
C ILE A 39 -2.30 -4.69 15.77
N GLU A 40 -3.00 -4.17 14.76
CA GLU A 40 -3.07 -4.71 13.42
C GLU A 40 -2.32 -3.81 12.44
N TYR A 41 -1.88 -4.37 11.31
CA TYR A 41 -0.98 -3.69 10.38
C TYR A 41 -1.49 -3.75 8.94
N LEU A 42 -1.22 -2.69 8.19
CA LEU A 42 -1.37 -2.67 6.74
C LEU A 42 -0.21 -1.90 6.10
N TYR A 43 0.61 -2.58 5.32
CA TYR A 43 1.66 -1.95 4.51
C TYR A 43 1.18 -1.77 3.08
N VAL A 44 1.16 -0.52 2.61
CA VAL A 44 0.73 -0.14 1.26
C VAL A 44 1.92 0.47 0.51
N ASP A 45 2.32 -0.15 -0.59
CA ASP A 45 3.31 0.43 -1.51
C ASP A 45 2.93 0.15 -2.96
N SER A 46 3.50 0.94 -3.85
CA SER A 46 3.47 0.78 -5.29
C SER A 46 4.59 -0.14 -5.81
N SER A 47 5.62 -0.37 -5.00
CA SER A 47 6.80 -1.19 -5.31
C SER A 47 6.66 -2.59 -4.71
N LEU A 48 6.46 -3.62 -5.56
CA LEU A 48 6.43 -5.02 -5.12
C LEU A 48 7.77 -5.46 -4.52
N ALA A 49 8.87 -4.93 -5.03
CA ALA A 49 10.20 -5.18 -4.49
C ALA A 49 10.31 -4.70 -3.03
N ASP A 50 9.80 -3.50 -2.73
CA ASP A 50 9.82 -2.97 -1.36
C ASP A 50 8.81 -3.68 -0.44
N LEU A 51 7.66 -4.11 -0.97
CA LEU A 51 6.66 -4.90 -0.22
C LEU A 51 7.15 -6.30 0.17
N ASN A 52 7.97 -6.91 -0.66
CA ASN A 52 8.47 -8.28 -0.49
C ASN A 52 9.92 -8.35 -0.03
N ASN A 53 10.55 -7.21 0.28
CA ASN A 53 11.90 -7.20 0.82
C ASN A 53 11.87 -7.71 2.28
N ASP A 54 12.39 -8.92 2.50
CA ASP A 54 12.46 -9.55 3.82
C ASP A 54 13.77 -9.25 4.57
N ASP A 55 14.82 -8.80 3.89
CA ASP A 55 16.17 -8.64 4.46
C ASP A 55 16.18 -7.72 5.68
N ARG A 56 15.30 -6.71 5.68
CA ARG A 56 15.21 -5.73 6.77
C ARG A 56 14.33 -6.21 7.91
N TRP A 57 13.47 -7.21 7.72
CA TRP A 57 12.43 -7.62 8.66
C TRP A 57 12.88 -8.72 9.62
N GLN A 58 14.04 -8.53 10.24
CA GLN A 58 14.63 -9.47 11.20
C GLN A 58 14.89 -8.80 12.55
N ALA A 59 14.53 -9.48 13.63
CA ALA A 59 14.84 -9.11 15.02
C ALA A 59 15.33 -10.35 15.78
N LEU A 60 16.52 -10.26 16.39
CA LEU A 60 17.11 -11.37 17.18
C LEU A 60 17.16 -12.72 16.43
N GLY A 61 17.37 -12.69 15.11
CA GLY A 61 17.42 -13.89 14.26
C GLY A 61 16.06 -14.47 13.87
N VAL A 62 14.96 -13.76 14.18
CA VAL A 62 13.59 -14.16 13.85
C VAL A 62 12.97 -13.15 12.89
N SER A 63 12.23 -13.66 11.90
CA SER A 63 11.46 -12.82 10.98
C SER A 63 10.31 -12.14 11.71
N VAL A 64 10.23 -10.83 11.58
CA VAL A 64 9.12 -9.99 12.07
C VAL A 64 8.28 -9.44 10.91
N GLN A 65 8.45 -9.98 9.71
CA GLN A 65 7.76 -9.55 8.49
C GLN A 65 6.23 -9.65 8.64
N LEU A 66 5.53 -8.77 7.91
CA LEU A 66 4.08 -8.82 7.78
C LEU A 66 3.63 -10.02 6.95
N SER A 67 2.51 -10.62 7.34
CA SER A 67 1.85 -11.64 6.52
C SER A 67 1.49 -11.09 5.13
N PRO A 68 1.33 -11.95 4.10
CA PRO A 68 0.85 -11.52 2.79
C PRO A 68 -0.47 -10.73 2.85
N ALA A 69 -1.39 -11.11 3.73
CA ALA A 69 -2.65 -10.40 3.89
C ALA A 69 -2.45 -8.94 4.31
N GLN A 70 -1.46 -8.66 5.17
CA GLN A 70 -1.15 -7.32 5.71
C GLN A 70 -0.38 -6.43 4.72
N ARG A 71 -0.21 -6.86 3.46
CA ARG A 71 0.53 -6.15 2.42
C ARG A 71 -0.39 -5.90 1.24
N LEU A 72 -0.43 -4.66 0.77
CA LEU A 72 -1.25 -4.24 -0.35
C LEU A 72 -0.38 -3.52 -1.39
N SER A 73 -0.34 -4.09 -2.60
CA SER A 73 0.25 -3.43 -3.76
C SER A 73 -0.76 -2.47 -4.39
N ILE A 74 -0.40 -1.21 -4.51
CA ILE A 74 -1.16 -0.22 -5.29
C ILE A 74 -0.47 -0.03 -6.65
N ASN A 75 -0.92 -0.82 -7.62
CA ASN A 75 -0.34 -0.87 -8.95
C ASN A 75 -0.59 0.42 -9.75
N GLY A 76 0.22 0.62 -10.80
CA GLY A 76 0.06 1.68 -11.80
C GLY A 76 -1.31 1.67 -12.48
N ILE A 77 -1.67 2.80 -13.09
CA ILE A 77 -2.90 2.92 -13.88
C ILE A 77 -2.63 2.36 -15.27
N GLY A 78 -3.37 1.32 -15.68
CA GLY A 78 -3.28 0.78 -17.03
C GLY A 78 -3.84 1.75 -18.06
N ALA A 79 -3.30 1.75 -19.29
CA ALA A 79 -3.77 2.64 -20.36
C ALA A 79 -5.29 2.52 -20.62
N GLY A 80 -5.84 1.30 -20.54
CA GLY A 80 -7.27 1.07 -20.73
C GLY A 80 -8.18 1.71 -19.69
N VAL A 81 -7.67 2.02 -18.49
CA VAL A 81 -8.41 2.76 -17.46
C VAL A 81 -8.55 4.24 -17.85
N LEU A 82 -7.50 4.82 -18.43
CA LEU A 82 -7.51 6.21 -18.90
C LEU A 82 -8.40 6.39 -20.14
N ASP A 83 -8.43 5.41 -21.03
CA ASP A 83 -9.32 5.43 -22.20
C ASP A 83 -10.81 5.36 -21.79
N ASN A 84 -11.12 4.72 -20.66
CA ASN A 84 -12.48 4.46 -20.19
C ASN A 84 -12.80 5.16 -18.86
N LEU A 85 -12.26 6.37 -18.60
CA LEU A 85 -12.41 7.10 -17.32
C LEU A 85 -13.84 7.16 -16.77
N ASP A 86 -14.86 7.23 -17.62
CA ASP A 86 -16.27 7.29 -17.21
C ASP A 86 -16.75 6.00 -16.52
N GLN A 87 -16.09 4.87 -16.78
CA GLN A 87 -16.37 3.57 -16.15
C GLN A 87 -15.63 3.39 -14.81
N TYR A 88 -14.73 4.32 -14.47
CA TYR A 88 -13.92 4.30 -13.25
C TYR A 88 -14.18 5.55 -12.40
N PRO A 89 -15.38 5.67 -11.79
CA PRO A 89 -15.79 6.87 -11.06
C PRO A 89 -14.84 7.25 -9.92
N GLY A 90 -14.16 6.28 -9.29
CA GLY A 90 -13.16 6.54 -8.26
C GLY A 90 -11.94 7.33 -8.75
N ILE A 91 -11.57 7.19 -10.03
CA ILE A 91 -10.44 7.93 -10.63
C ILE A 91 -10.90 9.25 -11.23
N ASN A 92 -12.12 9.29 -11.78
CA ASN A 92 -12.71 10.49 -12.39
C ASN A 92 -12.81 11.68 -11.41
N SER A 93 -12.88 11.42 -10.10
CA SER A 93 -12.80 12.48 -9.07
C SER A 93 -11.43 13.15 -8.95
N PHE A 94 -10.38 12.57 -9.53
CA PHE A 94 -8.99 13.07 -9.47
C PHE A 94 -8.42 13.45 -10.83
N ILE A 95 -9.02 12.98 -11.92
CA ILE A 95 -8.55 13.18 -13.29
C ILE A 95 -9.75 13.51 -14.18
N SER A 96 -9.69 14.63 -14.89
CA SER A 96 -10.68 14.99 -15.90
C SER A 96 -10.27 14.55 -17.30
N ARG A 97 -11.21 14.58 -18.26
CA ARG A 97 -10.90 14.37 -19.69
C ARG A 97 -9.86 15.33 -20.26
N ARG A 98 -9.66 16.52 -19.65
CA ARG A 98 -8.58 17.45 -20.04
C ARG A 98 -7.20 16.96 -19.58
N ASP A 99 -7.14 16.31 -18.42
CA ASP A 99 -5.91 15.77 -17.85
C ASP A 99 -5.50 14.46 -18.55
N GLU A 100 -6.44 13.76 -19.18
CA GLU A 100 -6.21 12.53 -19.94
C GLU A 100 -5.15 12.73 -21.04
N ALA A 101 -5.19 13.83 -21.77
CA ALA A 101 -4.23 14.12 -22.84
C ALA A 101 -2.79 14.30 -22.29
N LEU A 102 -2.65 15.01 -21.16
CA LEU A 102 -1.38 15.22 -20.47
C LEU A 102 -0.84 13.91 -19.87
N LEU A 103 -1.74 13.08 -19.34
CA LEU A 103 -1.39 11.76 -18.81
C LEU A 103 -0.99 10.80 -19.92
N LYS A 104 -1.63 10.85 -21.10
CA LYS A 104 -1.27 10.03 -22.25
C LYS A 104 0.14 10.29 -22.77
N GLU A 105 0.61 11.54 -22.74
CA GLU A 105 2.00 11.87 -23.03
C GLU A 105 2.98 11.40 -21.93
N GLY A 106 2.56 11.43 -20.67
CA GLY A 106 3.37 11.02 -19.51
C GLY A 106 3.24 9.53 -19.10
N ILE A 107 2.37 8.77 -19.76
CA ILE A 107 1.90 7.44 -19.37
C ILE A 107 3.06 6.44 -19.24
N GLY A 108 4.09 6.57 -20.08
CA GLY A 108 5.26 5.69 -20.05
C GLY A 108 5.98 5.71 -18.69
N ALA A 109 5.90 6.82 -17.96
CA ALA A 109 6.49 6.97 -16.62
C ALA A 109 5.58 6.47 -15.48
N ILE A 110 4.28 6.35 -15.72
CA ILE A 110 3.27 5.87 -14.77
C ILE A 110 3.09 4.34 -14.87
N ILE A 111 3.25 3.80 -16.09
CA ILE A 111 3.11 2.38 -16.41
C ILE A 111 4.38 1.59 -16.11
N ASN A 112 5.58 2.14 -16.35
CA ASN A 112 6.83 1.38 -16.15
C ASN A 112 7.36 1.50 -14.72
N GLU A 113 7.73 0.36 -14.14
CA GLU A 113 8.20 0.19 -12.75
C GLU A 113 9.47 0.98 -12.37
N GLY A 114 10.16 1.61 -13.34
CA GLY A 114 11.50 2.19 -13.17
C GLY A 114 11.58 3.64 -12.67
N ILE A 115 10.48 4.39 -12.53
CA ILE A 115 10.52 5.82 -12.11
C ILE A 115 9.81 6.05 -10.77
N GLY A 116 10.32 5.40 -9.71
CA GLY A 116 9.73 5.44 -8.37
C GLY A 116 9.53 6.86 -7.79
N GLY A 117 10.34 7.84 -8.21
CA GLY A 117 10.16 9.25 -7.80
C GLY A 117 8.90 9.90 -8.36
N GLN A 118 8.50 9.58 -9.59
CA GLN A 118 7.30 10.13 -10.21
C GLN A 118 6.04 9.38 -9.76
N ARG A 119 6.10 8.04 -9.58
CA ARG A 119 4.97 7.24 -9.06
C ARG A 119 4.47 7.74 -7.69
N ARG A 120 5.37 8.20 -6.81
CA ARG A 120 4.99 8.82 -5.52
C ARG A 120 4.06 10.04 -5.69
N ARG A 121 4.25 10.83 -6.74
CA ARG A 121 3.40 12.00 -7.02
C ARG A 121 1.99 11.61 -7.46
N PHE A 122 1.85 10.41 -8.03
CA PHE A 122 0.57 9.82 -8.41
C PHE A 122 -0.11 9.02 -7.29
N GLY A 123 0.40 9.02 -6.06
CA GLY A 123 -0.08 8.17 -4.97
C GLY A 123 -1.60 8.22 -4.71
N ARG A 124 -2.22 9.40 -4.76
CA ARG A 124 -3.68 9.55 -4.62
C ARG A 124 -4.45 8.85 -5.74
N MET A 125 -3.93 8.97 -6.96
CA MET A 125 -4.49 8.39 -8.17
C MET A 125 -4.35 6.85 -8.16
N LEU A 126 -3.20 6.35 -7.71
CA LEU A 126 -2.96 4.92 -7.51
C LEU A 126 -3.88 4.36 -6.43
N ILE A 127 -4.06 5.05 -5.29
CA ILE A 127 -5.01 4.64 -4.27
C ILE A 127 -6.43 4.60 -4.84
N ALA A 128 -6.86 5.67 -5.52
CA ALA A 128 -8.19 5.75 -6.14
C ALA A 128 -8.46 4.60 -7.14
N ASN A 129 -7.47 4.27 -7.97
CA ASN A 129 -7.53 3.12 -8.87
C ASN A 129 -7.70 1.78 -8.12
N ASN A 130 -7.05 1.65 -6.97
CA ASN A 130 -7.12 0.46 -6.11
C ASN A 130 -8.27 0.52 -5.08
N MET A 131 -9.20 1.48 -5.19
CA MET A 131 -10.45 1.52 -4.42
C MET A 131 -11.61 0.85 -5.17
N CYS A 132 -11.57 0.86 -6.50
CA CYS A 132 -12.62 0.29 -7.35
C CYS A 132 -12.19 -1.08 -7.89
N GLY A 133 -12.54 -2.16 -7.19
CA GLY A 133 -12.19 -3.53 -7.58
C GLY A 133 -12.80 -4.59 -6.67
N LEU A 134 -12.44 -5.86 -6.87
CA LEU A 134 -12.87 -6.94 -5.98
C LEU A 134 -12.36 -6.67 -4.55
N PRO A 135 -13.19 -6.82 -3.50
CA PRO A 135 -12.87 -6.38 -2.14
C PRO A 135 -11.51 -6.85 -1.63
N GLN A 136 -11.15 -8.09 -1.99
CA GLN A 136 -9.92 -8.77 -1.58
C GLN A 136 -8.64 -8.06 -2.02
N ASN A 137 -8.69 -7.23 -3.06
CA ASN A 137 -7.52 -6.51 -3.58
C ASN A 137 -7.66 -4.99 -3.48
N THR A 138 -8.69 -4.50 -2.79
CA THR A 138 -8.91 -3.05 -2.63
C THR A 138 -8.41 -2.56 -1.29
N PHE A 139 -7.98 -1.30 -1.24
CA PHE A 139 -7.62 -0.65 0.03
C PHE A 139 -8.78 -0.70 1.03
N ILE A 140 -10.00 -0.41 0.57
CA ILE A 140 -11.20 -0.42 1.42
C ILE A 140 -11.48 -1.82 1.98
N GLY A 141 -11.46 -2.86 1.14
CA GLY A 141 -11.70 -4.22 1.62
C GLY A 141 -10.62 -4.71 2.59
N GLN A 142 -9.35 -4.33 2.37
CA GLN A 142 -8.27 -4.65 3.29
C GLN A 142 -8.37 -3.89 4.62
N VAL A 143 -8.86 -2.65 4.62
CA VAL A 143 -9.17 -1.93 5.88
C VAL A 143 -10.31 -2.65 6.59
N HIS A 144 -11.44 -2.90 5.93
CA HIS A 144 -12.61 -3.56 6.55
C HIS A 144 -12.32 -4.97 7.08
N ALA A 145 -11.38 -5.71 6.50
CA ALA A 145 -10.99 -7.02 7.01
C ALA A 145 -10.25 -6.97 8.37
N ARG A 146 -9.91 -5.77 8.87
CA ARG A 146 -9.03 -5.53 10.04
C ARG A 146 -9.65 -4.66 11.14
N VAL A 147 -10.84 -4.11 10.91
CA VAL A 147 -11.64 -3.36 11.89
C VAL A 147 -12.94 -4.08 12.15
#